data_AF-A0A842SZY5-F1
#
_entry.id   AF-A0A842SZY5-F1
#
_cell.length_a   1.000
_cell.length_b   1.000
_cell.length_c   1.000
_cell.angle_alpha   90.00
_cell.angle_beta   90.00
_cell.angle_gamma   90.00
#
_symmetry.space_group_name_H-M   'P 1'
#
loop_
_entity.id
_entity.type
_entity.pdbx_description
1 polymer ?
#
loop_
_entity_poly.entity_id
_entity_poly.type
_entity_poly.pdbx_seq_one_letter_code
_entity_poly.pdbx_strand_id
1 'polypeptide(L)'
;MNSNPQKELKLGGKMDDWGPYGKKEGDWIIFTVGNPVEGHGYALPRNIDDIVSQYIGLHIALKTGSRYVAHIPYTTDHAGDAAKDWAPKYIPVDQFLANVKEFMKYHIDTYKNLGLKASKVFIYSGHGGNDPLLKEETVIKEELRLEKVLIGSGGILEQYVNKIMIATKNLATQLSNTKNEQKQIGNELVQILLGAGHAGHMEHSLAYALEVMDKKKLEIMNQQLENDFEKALLKYPPVGGLGGYLLVGGKYESALGSRKNDKYGLWNCLKTLRKLDNGKVKPYKELGKMIIDMIIDIYTQILLQN
;
A
#
# COMPACT_ATOMS: atom_id res chain seq x y z
N MET A 1 -16.81 -30.56 60.16
CA MET A 1 -16.73 -31.13 58.80
C MET A 1 -15.50 -30.56 58.15
N ASN A 2 -14.45 -31.37 58.01
CA ASN A 2 -13.22 -30.96 57.33
C ASN A 2 -13.52 -30.84 55.84
N SER A 3 -13.54 -29.61 55.33
CA SER A 3 -13.59 -29.36 53.89
C SER A 3 -12.37 -30.02 53.26
N ASN A 4 -12.62 -31.09 52.52
CA ASN A 4 -11.64 -31.76 51.68
C ASN A 4 -10.95 -30.67 50.83
N PRO A 5 -9.62 -30.48 50.91
CA PRO A 5 -8.94 -29.47 50.11
C PRO A 5 -9.29 -29.78 48.65
N GLN A 6 -9.97 -28.85 47.98
CA GLN A 6 -10.30 -28.97 46.57
C GLN A 6 -9.02 -29.35 45.85
N LYS A 7 -8.99 -30.59 45.36
CA LYS A 7 -7.94 -31.11 44.52
C LYS A 7 -7.96 -30.20 43.29
N GLU A 8 -7.13 -29.17 43.28
CA GLU A 8 -7.02 -28.24 42.16
C GLU A 8 -6.86 -29.09 40.90
N LEU A 9 -7.90 -29.10 40.07
CA LEU A 9 -7.87 -29.72 38.77
C LEU A 9 -6.86 -28.91 37.95
N LYS A 10 -5.59 -29.33 38.00
CA LYS A 10 -4.55 -28.80 37.14
C LYS A 10 -4.86 -29.26 35.72
N LEU A 11 -5.49 -28.39 34.95
CA LEU A 11 -5.67 -28.59 33.52
C LEU A 11 -4.27 -28.73 32.90
N GLY A 12 -3.93 -29.93 32.43
CA GLY A 12 -2.62 -30.25 31.86
C GLY A 12 -2.38 -29.61 30.49
N GLY A 13 -3.44 -29.15 29.82
CA GLY A 13 -3.36 -28.42 28.55
C GLY A 13 -3.32 -26.91 28.79
N LYS A 14 -2.14 -26.37 29.08
CA LYS A 14 -1.93 -24.92 28.98
C LYS A 14 -1.98 -24.54 27.49
N MET A 15 -2.51 -23.36 27.18
CA MET A 15 -2.63 -22.85 25.79
C MET A 15 -1.28 -22.51 25.14
N ASP A 16 -0.17 -22.77 25.83
CA ASP A 16 1.18 -22.36 25.46
C ASP A 16 1.69 -22.95 24.12
N ASP A 17 1.04 -24.01 23.60
CA ASP A 17 1.38 -24.68 22.32
C ASP A 17 0.15 -24.85 21.41
N TRP A 18 -0.86 -23.99 21.55
CA TRP A 18 -2.05 -24.04 20.70
C TRP A 18 -1.80 -23.30 19.38
N GLY A 19 -2.47 -23.76 18.33
CA GLY A 19 -2.47 -23.10 17.02
C GLY A 19 -1.15 -23.21 16.25
N PRO A 20 -1.09 -22.61 15.04
CA PRO A 20 0.03 -22.81 14.12
C PRO A 20 1.22 -21.86 14.34
N TYR A 21 1.10 -20.88 15.24
CA TYR A 21 2.07 -19.78 15.38
C TYR A 21 3.04 -19.96 16.56
N GLY A 22 2.73 -20.85 17.50
CA GLY A 22 3.54 -21.13 18.68
C GLY A 22 3.99 -19.86 19.41
N LYS A 23 5.26 -19.78 19.78
CA LYS A 23 5.83 -18.65 20.53
C LYS A 23 5.83 -17.30 19.80
N LYS A 24 5.54 -17.27 18.50
CA LYS A 24 5.50 -16.04 17.69
C LYS A 24 4.10 -15.42 17.66
N GLU A 25 3.09 -16.09 18.21
CA GLU A 25 1.73 -15.59 18.24
C GLU A 25 1.66 -14.24 18.97
N GLY A 26 1.17 -13.23 18.26
CA GLY A 26 1.03 -11.87 18.75
C GLY A 26 2.34 -11.21 19.16
N ASP A 27 3.47 -11.64 18.60
CA ASP A 27 4.78 -11.01 18.83
C ASP A 27 4.81 -9.58 18.29
N TRP A 28 4.17 -9.38 17.13
CA TRP A 28 3.98 -8.09 16.49
C TRP A 28 2.52 -7.63 16.58
N ILE A 29 2.35 -6.32 16.69
CA ILE A 29 1.08 -5.66 16.39
C ILE A 29 1.20 -4.92 15.05
N ILE A 30 0.15 -4.98 14.25
CA ILE A 30 0.10 -4.47 12.88
C ILE A 30 -0.91 -3.32 12.80
N PHE A 31 -0.44 -2.18 12.32
CA PHE A 31 -1.26 -1.07 11.85
C PHE A 31 -1.18 -0.96 10.34
N THR A 32 -2.21 -0.37 9.75
CA THR A 32 -2.19 0.05 8.35
C THR A 32 -2.53 1.52 8.24
N VAL A 33 -2.08 2.16 7.17
CA VAL A 33 -2.39 3.55 6.86
C VAL A 33 -2.46 3.73 5.35
N GLY A 34 -3.43 4.50 4.88
CA GLY A 34 -3.61 4.81 3.46
C GLY A 34 -3.96 6.28 3.28
N ASN A 35 -4.69 6.56 2.22
CA ASN A 35 -5.39 7.80 2.01
C ASN A 35 -6.90 7.49 1.93
N PRO A 36 -7.72 7.99 2.88
CA PRO A 36 -9.13 7.64 2.94
C PRO A 36 -9.95 8.29 1.82
N VAL A 37 -9.45 9.38 1.23
CA VAL A 37 -10.14 10.08 0.15
C VAL A 37 -9.10 10.70 -0.77
N GLU A 38 -8.78 10.00 -1.85
CA GLU A 38 -7.88 10.45 -2.89
C GLU A 38 -8.41 10.11 -4.29
N GLY A 39 -8.27 11.04 -5.22
CA GLY A 39 -8.59 10.79 -6.61
C GLY A 39 -7.61 9.80 -7.22
N HIS A 40 -8.10 8.72 -7.82
CA HIS A 40 -7.28 7.67 -8.45
C HIS A 40 -7.75 7.36 -9.89
N GLY A 41 -8.34 8.37 -10.53
CA GLY A 41 -9.07 8.22 -11.79
C GLY A 41 -10.54 7.84 -11.61
N TYR A 42 -11.26 7.73 -12.73
CA TYR A 42 -12.72 7.55 -12.70
C TYR A 42 -13.16 6.15 -12.26
N ALA A 43 -12.31 5.15 -12.49
CA ALA A 43 -12.64 3.74 -12.30
C ALA A 43 -12.37 3.21 -10.88
N LEU A 44 -11.58 3.92 -10.08
CA LEU A 44 -11.15 3.45 -8.76
C LEU A 44 -11.94 4.11 -7.63
N PRO A 45 -12.18 3.39 -6.52
CA PRO A 45 -12.76 3.98 -5.32
C PRO A 45 -11.77 4.98 -4.71
N ARG A 46 -12.29 6.04 -4.08
CA ARG A 46 -11.45 7.11 -3.50
C ARG A 46 -10.60 6.66 -2.31
N ASN A 47 -10.92 5.53 -1.70
CA ASN A 47 -10.20 4.96 -0.56
C ASN A 47 -9.39 3.71 -0.97
N ILE A 48 -8.93 3.62 -2.23
CA ILE A 48 -8.21 2.44 -2.71
C ILE A 48 -6.93 2.16 -1.90
N ASP A 49 -6.22 3.21 -1.46
CA ASP A 49 -5.03 3.08 -0.61
C ASP A 49 -5.34 2.45 0.74
N ASP A 50 -6.48 2.80 1.35
CA ASP A 50 -6.95 2.16 2.58
C ASP A 50 -7.29 0.69 2.32
N ILE A 51 -8.05 0.40 1.25
CA ILE A 51 -8.45 -0.97 0.90
C ILE A 51 -7.22 -1.87 0.70
N VAL A 52 -6.25 -1.40 -0.10
CA VAL A 52 -5.01 -2.16 -0.38
C VAL A 52 -4.18 -2.35 0.88
N SER A 53 -3.99 -1.29 1.68
CA SER A 53 -3.19 -1.39 2.90
C SER A 53 -3.82 -2.30 3.95
N GLN A 54 -5.13 -2.19 4.18
CA GLN A 54 -5.88 -3.05 5.09
C GLN A 54 -5.80 -4.52 4.67
N TYR A 55 -6.01 -4.81 3.38
CA TYR A 55 -5.90 -6.16 2.84
C TYR A 55 -4.51 -6.75 3.11
N ILE A 56 -3.45 -6.04 2.73
CA ILE A 56 -2.06 -6.50 2.92
C ILE A 56 -1.75 -6.70 4.41
N GLY A 57 -2.07 -5.73 5.26
CA GLY A 57 -1.81 -5.80 6.70
C GLY A 57 -2.54 -6.97 7.38
N LEU A 58 -3.81 -7.21 7.04
CA LEU A 58 -4.58 -8.33 7.56
C LEU A 58 -3.99 -9.67 7.12
N HIS A 59 -3.62 -9.82 5.85
CA HIS A 59 -3.04 -11.06 5.36
C HIS A 59 -1.65 -11.36 5.94
N ILE A 60 -0.85 -10.32 6.20
CA ILE A 60 0.42 -10.48 6.95
C ILE A 60 0.12 -10.95 8.38
N ALA A 61 -0.88 -10.38 9.06
CA ALA A 61 -1.29 -10.82 10.40
C ALA A 61 -1.65 -12.32 10.41
N LEU A 62 -2.49 -12.75 9.47
CA LEU A 62 -2.90 -14.15 9.33
C LEU A 62 -1.74 -15.10 9.00
N LYS A 63 -0.72 -14.67 8.27
CA LYS A 63 0.44 -15.54 7.97
C LYS A 63 1.46 -15.63 9.11
N THR A 64 1.55 -14.59 9.94
CA THR A 64 2.58 -14.47 10.98
C THR A 64 2.08 -14.83 12.37
N GLY A 65 0.76 -14.85 12.59
CA GLY A 65 0.16 -14.91 13.92
C GLY A 65 0.19 -13.56 14.65
N SER A 66 0.60 -12.48 13.96
CA SER A 66 0.61 -11.13 14.52
C SER A 66 -0.81 -10.61 14.71
N ARG A 67 -0.99 -9.58 15.56
CA ARG A 67 -2.30 -8.98 15.80
C ARG A 67 -2.52 -7.80 14.86
N TYR A 68 -3.51 -7.88 13.97
CA TYR A 68 -4.00 -6.71 13.25
C TYR A 68 -4.81 -5.84 14.21
N VAL A 69 -4.34 -4.62 14.47
CA VAL A 69 -4.90 -3.76 15.52
C VAL A 69 -5.88 -2.76 14.95
N ALA A 70 -5.45 -1.92 14.02
CA ALA A 70 -6.27 -0.84 13.50
C ALA A 70 -5.74 -0.27 12.18
N HIS A 71 -6.64 0.41 11.48
CA HIS A 71 -6.29 1.29 10.37
C HIS A 71 -6.23 2.74 10.86
N ILE A 72 -5.12 3.41 10.61
CA ILE A 72 -4.86 4.80 10.99
C ILE A 72 -5.64 5.73 10.04
N PRO A 73 -6.56 6.56 10.53
CA PRO A 73 -7.48 7.34 9.69
C PRO A 73 -6.92 8.70 9.25
N TYR A 74 -5.60 8.85 9.21
CA TYR A 74 -4.90 10.10 8.88
C TYR A 74 -4.04 9.91 7.63
N THR A 75 -3.86 10.98 6.87
CA THR A 75 -3.06 10.96 5.65
C THR A 75 -2.34 12.29 5.45
N THR A 76 -1.16 12.24 4.83
CA THR A 76 -0.40 13.41 4.41
C THR A 76 0.07 13.22 2.97
N ASP A 77 0.56 14.30 2.38
CA ASP A 77 1.09 14.34 1.01
C ASP A 77 2.26 15.33 0.97
N HIS A 78 3.27 15.03 0.16
CA HIS A 78 4.44 15.89 -0.02
C HIS A 78 4.13 17.16 -0.81
N ALA A 79 3.00 17.21 -1.52
CA ALA A 79 2.56 18.36 -2.30
C ALA A 79 1.92 19.48 -1.45
N GLY A 80 1.84 19.30 -0.13
CA GLY A 80 1.34 20.33 0.77
C GLY A 80 -0.14 20.64 0.54
N ASP A 81 -0.53 21.90 0.76
CA ASP A 81 -1.92 22.36 0.58
C ASP A 81 -2.48 22.15 -0.84
N ALA A 82 -1.62 22.05 -1.86
CA ALA A 82 -2.07 21.74 -3.21
C ALA A 82 -2.73 20.35 -3.29
N ALA A 83 -2.33 19.42 -2.41
CA ALA A 83 -2.88 18.07 -2.37
C ALA A 83 -4.37 18.02 -2.09
N LYS A 84 -4.95 19.04 -1.44
CA LYS A 84 -6.39 19.08 -1.13
C LYS A 84 -7.28 18.96 -2.37
N ASP A 85 -6.76 19.24 -3.57
CA ASP A 85 -7.49 19.10 -4.83
C ASP A 85 -7.69 17.63 -5.25
N TRP A 86 -6.79 16.72 -4.88
CA TRP A 86 -6.95 15.27 -5.12
C TRP A 86 -7.16 14.46 -3.84
N ALA A 87 -6.53 14.86 -2.73
CA ALA A 87 -6.57 14.28 -1.40
C ALA A 87 -7.16 15.26 -0.37
N PRO A 88 -8.49 15.53 -0.37
CA PRO A 88 -9.12 16.53 0.50
C PRO A 88 -9.00 16.28 2.00
N LYS A 89 -8.52 15.10 2.42
CA LYS A 89 -8.26 14.75 3.84
C LYS A 89 -6.79 14.94 4.25
N TYR A 90 -5.97 15.48 3.35
CA TYR A 90 -4.61 15.90 3.65
C TYR A 90 -4.54 16.77 4.93
N ILE A 91 -3.59 16.44 5.79
CA ILE A 91 -3.14 17.28 6.89
C ILE A 91 -1.61 17.49 6.80
N PRO A 92 -1.06 18.59 7.36
CA PRO A 92 0.38 18.82 7.38
C PRO A 92 1.16 17.69 8.05
N VAL A 93 2.40 17.45 7.58
CA VAL A 93 3.26 16.34 8.01
C VAL A 93 3.42 16.29 9.54
N ASP A 94 3.70 17.42 10.18
CA ASP A 94 3.90 17.47 11.63
C ASP A 94 2.62 17.06 12.39
N GLN A 95 1.46 17.52 11.91
CA GLN A 95 0.16 17.15 12.47
C GLN A 95 -0.15 15.67 12.23
N PHE A 96 0.15 15.16 11.03
CA PHE A 96 0.00 13.75 10.71
C PHE A 96 0.83 12.86 11.63
N LEU A 97 2.11 13.15 11.80
CA LEU A 97 3.01 12.39 12.66
C LEU A 97 2.58 12.41 14.13
N ALA A 98 2.16 13.58 14.63
CA ALA A 98 1.63 13.70 15.98
C ALA A 98 0.38 12.84 16.19
N ASN A 99 -0.59 12.93 15.27
CA ASN A 99 -1.84 12.17 15.33
C ASN A 99 -1.61 10.66 15.20
N VAL A 100 -0.68 10.23 14.33
CA VAL A 100 -0.29 8.82 14.18
C VAL A 100 0.28 8.27 15.49
N LYS A 101 1.23 9.00 16.11
CA LYS A 101 1.85 8.58 17.37
C LYS A 101 0.84 8.49 18.50
N GLU A 102 -0.07 9.46 18.63
CA GLU A 102 -1.13 9.44 19.63
C GLU A 102 -2.07 8.26 19.43
N PHE A 103 -2.52 8.03 18.18
CA PHE A 103 -3.39 6.91 17.83
C PHE A 103 -2.74 5.56 18.16
N MET A 104 -1.49 5.36 17.74
CA MET A 104 -0.74 4.15 18.05
C MET A 104 -0.58 3.96 19.55
N LYS A 105 -0.23 5.03 20.28
CA LYS A 105 -0.07 5.00 21.73
C LYS A 105 -1.32 4.48 22.43
N TYR A 106 -2.49 5.03 22.09
CA TYR A 106 -3.77 4.60 22.66
C TYR A 106 -3.98 3.09 22.51
N HIS A 107 -3.77 2.55 21.31
CA HIS A 107 -3.92 1.13 21.05
C HIS A 107 -2.86 0.29 21.76
N ILE A 108 -1.58 0.67 21.69
CA ILE A 108 -0.49 -0.03 22.38
C ILE A 108 -0.75 -0.11 23.89
N ASP A 109 -1.14 1.00 24.52
CA ASP A 109 -1.42 1.05 25.96
C ASP A 109 -2.63 0.17 26.31
N THR A 110 -3.65 0.12 25.45
CA THR A 110 -4.79 -0.78 25.62
C THR A 110 -4.34 -2.25 25.66
N TYR A 111 -3.48 -2.69 24.75
CA TYR A 111 -2.96 -4.06 24.76
C TYR A 111 -2.08 -4.34 25.99
N LYS A 112 -1.21 -3.40 26.36
CA LYS A 112 -0.37 -3.54 27.57
C LYS A 112 -1.21 -3.66 28.84
N ASN A 113 -2.29 -2.88 28.95
CA ASN A 113 -3.21 -2.93 30.09
C ASN A 113 -3.97 -4.27 30.18
N LEU A 114 -4.16 -4.96 29.06
CA LEU A 114 -4.71 -6.32 29.02
C LEU A 114 -3.66 -7.41 29.29
N GLY A 115 -2.41 -7.04 29.57
CA GLY A 115 -1.31 -7.98 29.77
C GLY A 115 -0.79 -8.63 28.47
N LEU A 116 -1.13 -8.06 27.32
CA LEU A 116 -0.70 -8.57 26.01
C LEU A 116 0.62 -7.95 25.56
N LYS A 117 1.42 -8.72 24.80
CA LYS A 117 2.65 -8.23 24.19
C LYS A 117 2.33 -7.17 23.12
N ALA A 118 2.96 -6.01 23.25
CA ALA A 118 2.86 -4.88 22.32
C ALA A 118 4.18 -4.08 22.28
N SER A 119 5.32 -4.79 22.22
CA SER A 119 6.66 -4.19 22.15
C SER A 119 7.19 -4.06 20.73
N LYS A 120 6.66 -4.81 19.76
CA LYS A 120 7.05 -4.74 18.35
C LYS A 120 5.88 -4.28 17.49
N VAL A 121 6.12 -3.30 16.63
CA VAL A 121 5.09 -2.69 15.78
C VAL A 121 5.49 -2.75 14.32
N PHE A 122 4.57 -3.18 13.48
CA PHE A 122 4.66 -3.05 12.03
C PHE A 122 3.56 -2.11 11.54
N ILE A 123 3.91 -1.16 10.67
CA ILE A 123 2.96 -0.28 9.98
C ILE A 123 3.10 -0.54 8.49
N TYR A 124 2.01 -0.87 7.80
CA TYR A 124 2.01 -0.91 6.34
C TYR A 124 1.30 0.32 5.74
N SER A 125 2.03 1.12 4.96
CA SER A 125 1.49 2.27 4.23
C SER A 125 1.12 1.91 2.79
N GLY A 126 -0.16 2.08 2.44
CA GLY A 126 -0.67 1.95 1.08
C GLY A 126 -0.54 3.22 0.25
N HIS A 127 -0.35 4.38 0.89
CA HIS A 127 -0.26 5.68 0.23
C HIS A 127 1.19 6.17 0.14
N GLY A 128 1.61 6.62 -1.04
CA GLY A 128 2.96 7.12 -1.29
C GLY A 128 3.29 8.43 -0.56
N GLY A 129 2.30 9.31 -0.38
CA GLY A 129 2.48 10.59 0.33
C GLY A 129 2.74 10.45 1.84
N ASN A 130 2.51 9.26 2.41
CA ASN A 130 2.84 8.94 3.79
C ASN A 130 4.33 8.59 4.01
N ASP A 131 5.22 8.80 3.02
CA ASP A 131 6.67 8.56 3.13
C ASP A 131 7.37 9.23 4.34
N PRO A 132 6.90 10.35 4.93
CA PRO A 132 7.52 10.88 6.13
C PRO A 132 7.51 9.90 7.31
N LEU A 133 6.55 8.96 7.37
CA LEU A 133 6.55 7.91 8.40
C LEU A 133 7.86 7.12 8.42
N LEU A 134 8.40 6.77 7.25
CA LEU A 134 9.64 5.98 7.15
C LEU A 134 10.82 6.70 7.81
N LYS A 135 10.85 8.05 7.75
CA LYS A 135 11.92 8.87 8.33
C LYS A 135 11.80 8.99 9.85
N GLU A 136 10.61 8.73 10.38
CA GLU A 136 10.26 8.86 11.80
C GLU A 136 10.30 7.51 12.55
N GLU A 137 10.74 6.42 11.91
CA GLU A 137 10.75 5.09 12.52
C GLU A 137 11.46 5.07 13.88
N THR A 138 12.65 5.70 13.98
CA THR A 138 13.42 5.76 15.22
C THR A 138 12.73 6.60 16.29
N VAL A 139 12.17 7.75 15.92
CA VAL A 139 11.45 8.64 16.84
C VAL A 139 10.21 7.96 17.41
N ILE A 140 9.41 7.32 16.54
CA ILE A 140 8.22 6.54 16.94
C ILE A 140 8.62 5.42 17.91
N LYS A 141 9.71 4.70 17.61
CA LYS A 141 10.21 3.63 18.48
C LYS A 141 10.55 4.16 19.88
N GLU A 142 11.29 5.26 19.96
CA GLU A 142 11.76 5.84 21.21
C GLU A 142 10.60 6.42 22.04
N GLU A 143 9.74 7.25 21.44
CA GLU A 143 8.63 7.90 22.13
C GLU A 143 7.60 6.88 22.66
N LEU A 144 7.32 5.83 21.89
CA LEU A 144 6.37 4.78 22.27
C LEU A 144 7.01 3.66 23.11
N ARG A 145 8.32 3.75 23.39
CA ARG A 145 9.10 2.78 24.16
C ARG A 145 8.94 1.36 23.62
N LEU A 146 9.15 1.23 22.31
CA LEU A 146 9.02 -0.02 21.57
C LEU A 146 10.39 -0.69 21.44
N GLU A 147 10.39 -2.02 21.48
CA GLU A 147 11.57 -2.84 21.16
C GLU A 147 11.92 -2.68 19.67
N LYS A 148 10.89 -2.66 18.83
CA LYS A 148 11.04 -2.59 17.37
C LYS A 148 9.87 -1.89 16.72
N VAL A 149 10.18 -1.09 15.70
CA VAL A 149 9.22 -0.53 14.76
C VAL A 149 9.73 -0.91 13.37
N LEU A 150 8.82 -1.30 12.49
CA LEU A 150 9.08 -1.46 11.06
C LEU A 150 7.98 -0.76 10.30
N ILE A 151 8.36 0.06 9.32
CA ILE A 151 7.41 0.78 8.47
C ILE A 151 7.58 0.28 7.04
N GLY A 152 6.54 -0.34 6.51
CA GLY A 152 6.52 -0.93 5.19
C GLY A 152 5.69 -0.14 4.19
N SER A 153 6.00 -0.32 2.90
CA SER A 153 5.24 0.24 1.79
C SER A 153 5.41 -0.64 0.54
N GLY A 154 4.71 -0.30 -0.55
CA GLY A 154 4.93 -0.93 -1.85
C GLY A 154 6.36 -0.77 -2.40
N GLY A 155 7.10 0.25 -1.94
CA GLY A 155 8.48 0.53 -2.37
C GLY A 155 9.49 -0.57 -2.04
N ILE A 156 9.14 -1.50 -1.14
CA ILE A 156 9.97 -2.70 -0.85
C ILE A 156 10.30 -3.48 -2.12
N LEU A 157 9.40 -3.46 -3.11
CA LEU A 157 9.54 -4.18 -4.35
C LEU A 157 10.79 -3.77 -5.14
N GLU A 158 11.20 -2.50 -5.09
CA GLU A 158 12.41 -2.03 -5.75
C GLU A 158 13.68 -2.75 -5.24
N GLN A 159 13.70 -3.09 -3.95
CA GLN A 159 14.80 -3.84 -3.33
C GLN A 159 14.83 -5.32 -3.77
N TYR A 160 13.74 -5.80 -4.37
CA TYR A 160 13.59 -7.18 -4.85
C TYR A 160 13.36 -7.25 -6.37
N VAL A 161 13.91 -6.30 -7.13
CA VAL A 161 13.73 -6.20 -8.60
C VAL A 161 14.00 -7.51 -9.35
N ASN A 162 15.01 -8.29 -8.93
CA ASN A 162 15.32 -9.58 -9.55
C ASN A 162 14.18 -10.60 -9.36
N LYS A 163 13.58 -10.65 -8.16
CA LYS A 163 12.42 -11.53 -7.90
C LYS A 163 11.22 -11.10 -8.74
N ILE A 164 11.00 -9.79 -8.86
CA ILE A 164 9.93 -9.22 -9.67
C ILE A 164 10.10 -9.58 -11.13
N MET A 165 11.31 -9.41 -11.69
CA MET A 165 11.59 -9.77 -13.08
C MET A 165 11.36 -11.26 -13.37
N ILE A 166 11.64 -12.14 -12.41
CA ILE A 166 11.34 -13.57 -12.54
C ILE A 166 9.82 -13.80 -12.49
N ALA A 167 9.14 -13.16 -11.53
CA ALA A 167 7.70 -13.29 -11.36
C ALA A 167 6.92 -12.78 -12.58
N THR A 168 7.30 -11.64 -13.17
CA THR A 168 6.67 -11.11 -14.39
C THR A 168 6.90 -11.98 -15.61
N LYS A 169 8.08 -12.60 -15.75
CA LYS A 169 8.33 -13.59 -16.82
C LYS A 169 7.47 -14.84 -16.67
N ASN A 170 7.35 -15.35 -15.46
CA ASN A 170 6.50 -16.51 -15.16
C ASN A 170 5.03 -16.17 -15.42
N LEU A 171 4.58 -15.00 -14.99
CA LEU A 171 3.23 -14.51 -15.26
C LEU A 171 2.98 -14.37 -16.77
N ALA A 172 3.92 -13.79 -17.52
CA ALA A 172 3.79 -13.69 -18.97
C ALA A 172 3.67 -15.06 -19.65
N THR A 173 4.35 -16.09 -19.12
CA THR A 173 4.24 -17.49 -19.59
C THR A 173 2.86 -18.08 -19.31
N GLN A 174 2.19 -17.67 -18.23
CA GLN A 174 0.82 -18.09 -17.92
C GLN A 174 -0.22 -17.37 -18.78
N LEU A 175 0.06 -16.14 -19.21
CA LEU A 175 -0.85 -15.30 -19.98
C LEU A 175 -0.84 -15.59 -21.49
N SER A 176 0.18 -16.28 -22.01
CA SER A 176 0.27 -16.61 -23.44
C SER A 176 0.96 -17.95 -23.71
N ASN A 177 0.54 -18.60 -24.80
CA ASN A 177 1.14 -19.85 -25.30
C ASN A 177 2.27 -19.63 -26.31
N THR A 178 2.52 -18.39 -26.76
CA THR A 178 3.55 -18.13 -27.79
C THR A 178 4.75 -17.38 -27.20
N LYS A 179 5.97 -17.83 -27.52
CA LYS A 179 7.21 -17.23 -26.98
C LYS A 179 7.34 -15.74 -27.29
N ASN A 180 6.88 -15.30 -28.47
CA ASN A 180 6.96 -13.90 -28.88
C ASN A 180 6.03 -13.02 -28.04
N GLU A 181 4.79 -13.45 -27.83
CA GLU A 181 3.82 -12.73 -27.02
C GLU A 181 4.20 -12.77 -25.53
N GLN A 182 4.68 -13.89 -25.00
CA GLN A 182 5.23 -13.98 -23.64
C GLN A 182 6.35 -12.94 -23.41
N LYS A 183 7.26 -12.77 -24.38
CA LYS A 183 8.31 -11.75 -24.29
C LYS A 183 7.73 -10.34 -24.27
N GLN A 184 6.74 -10.07 -25.12
CA GLN A 184 6.07 -8.77 -25.19
C GLN A 184 5.34 -8.45 -23.88
N ILE A 185 4.49 -9.36 -23.39
CA ILE A 185 3.77 -9.22 -22.12
C ILE A 185 4.78 -9.05 -20.98
N GLY A 186 5.83 -9.88 -20.90
CA GLY A 186 6.83 -9.77 -19.85
C GLY A 186 7.49 -8.39 -19.80
N ASN A 187 7.84 -7.82 -20.95
CA ASN A 187 8.39 -6.47 -21.04
C ASN A 187 7.37 -5.40 -20.62
N GLU A 188 6.12 -5.54 -21.05
CA GLU A 188 5.03 -4.63 -20.69
C GLU A 188 4.77 -4.63 -19.17
N LEU A 189 4.68 -5.81 -18.55
CA LEU A 189 4.51 -5.95 -17.10
C LEU A 189 5.67 -5.30 -16.33
N VAL A 190 6.91 -5.46 -16.81
CA VAL A 190 8.08 -4.77 -16.21
C VAL A 190 7.97 -3.26 -16.36
N GLN A 191 7.53 -2.76 -17.53
CA GLN A 191 7.32 -1.33 -17.74
C GLN A 191 6.21 -0.76 -16.85
N ILE A 192 5.13 -1.51 -16.64
CA ILE A 192 4.05 -1.13 -15.71
C ILE A 192 4.60 -0.99 -14.28
N LEU A 193 5.46 -1.92 -13.86
CA LEU A 193 6.03 -1.92 -12.51
C LEU A 193 7.10 -0.84 -12.31
N LEU A 194 7.98 -0.63 -13.30
CA LEU A 194 9.04 0.37 -13.23
C LEU A 194 8.55 1.79 -13.53
N GLY A 195 7.43 1.90 -14.24
CA GLY A 195 6.72 3.16 -14.44
C GLY A 195 5.66 3.42 -13.38
N ALA A 196 5.66 2.64 -12.28
CA ALA A 196 4.67 2.72 -11.23
C ALA A 196 4.48 4.16 -10.77
N GLY A 197 3.24 4.60 -10.89
CA GLY A 197 2.81 5.97 -10.68
C GLY A 197 1.38 5.98 -10.22
N HIS A 198 1.06 7.02 -9.46
CA HIS A 198 -0.28 7.26 -8.94
C HIS A 198 -1.34 7.19 -10.06
N ALA A 199 -2.42 6.47 -9.80
CA ALA A 199 -3.56 6.22 -10.69
C ALA A 199 -3.20 5.64 -12.07
N GLY A 200 -2.15 4.82 -12.15
CA GLY A 200 -1.69 4.17 -13.39
C GLY A 200 -2.15 2.72 -13.56
N HIS A 201 -1.48 2.00 -14.46
CA HIS A 201 -1.70 0.57 -14.75
C HIS A 201 -1.58 -0.31 -13.51
N MET A 202 -0.59 -0.02 -12.66
CA MET A 202 -0.28 -0.81 -11.47
C MET A 202 -1.42 -0.74 -10.45
N GLU A 203 -1.85 0.45 -10.03
CA GLU A 203 -2.93 0.59 -9.04
C GLU A 203 -4.27 0.08 -9.56
N HIS A 204 -4.58 0.29 -10.84
CA HIS A 204 -5.77 -0.31 -11.43
C HIS A 204 -5.69 -1.84 -11.46
N SER A 205 -4.49 -2.41 -11.63
CA SER A 205 -4.27 -3.86 -11.50
C SER A 205 -4.51 -4.34 -10.07
N LEU A 206 -4.03 -3.61 -9.05
CA LEU A 206 -4.30 -3.90 -7.64
C LEU A 206 -5.81 -3.88 -7.34
N ALA A 207 -6.48 -2.81 -7.75
CA ALA A 207 -7.93 -2.67 -7.57
C ALA A 207 -8.72 -3.75 -8.31
N TYR A 208 -8.25 -4.18 -9.48
CA TYR A 208 -8.87 -5.28 -10.23
C TYR A 208 -8.66 -6.63 -9.51
N ALA A 209 -7.47 -6.87 -8.95
CA ALA A 209 -7.19 -8.06 -8.15
C ALA A 209 -8.09 -8.16 -6.92
N LEU A 210 -8.41 -7.01 -6.30
CA LEU A 210 -9.30 -6.90 -5.15
C LEU A 210 -10.79 -6.78 -5.52
N GLU A 211 -11.12 -6.82 -6.81
CA GLU A 211 -12.50 -6.75 -7.32
C GLU A 211 -13.26 -5.47 -6.95
N VAL A 212 -12.55 -4.37 -6.71
CA VAL A 212 -13.13 -3.06 -6.35
C VAL A 212 -13.10 -2.03 -7.48
N MET A 213 -12.56 -2.40 -8.64
CA MET A 213 -12.49 -1.53 -9.83
C MET A 213 -13.80 -1.54 -10.64
N ASP A 214 -14.30 -0.36 -11.00
CA ASP A 214 -15.43 -0.20 -11.91
C ASP A 214 -14.97 -0.28 -13.38
N LYS A 215 -15.12 -1.48 -13.97
CA LYS A 215 -14.71 -1.77 -15.36
C LYS A 215 -15.42 -0.88 -16.40
N LYS A 216 -16.71 -0.57 -16.19
CA LYS A 216 -17.47 0.26 -17.13
C LYS A 216 -16.96 1.70 -17.12
N LYS A 217 -16.63 2.24 -15.94
CA LYS A 217 -16.00 3.56 -15.84
C LYS A 217 -14.60 3.58 -16.44
N LEU A 218 -13.83 2.50 -16.29
CA LEU A 218 -12.53 2.37 -16.95
C LEU A 218 -12.66 2.41 -18.47
N GLU A 219 -13.61 1.68 -19.05
CA GLU A 219 -13.88 1.70 -20.50
C GLU A 219 -14.23 3.11 -20.99
N ILE A 220 -15.12 3.82 -20.27
CA ILE A 220 -15.50 5.21 -20.60
C ILE A 220 -14.29 6.15 -20.52
N MET A 221 -13.46 6.01 -19.49
CA MET A 221 -12.26 6.83 -19.30
C MET A 221 -11.24 6.56 -20.41
N ASN A 222 -11.00 5.30 -20.75
CA ASN A 222 -10.09 4.89 -21.81
C ASN A 222 -10.52 5.38 -23.20
N GLN A 223 -11.82 5.28 -23.53
CA GLN A 223 -12.34 5.85 -24.78
C GLN A 223 -12.09 7.36 -24.86
N GLN A 224 -12.20 8.08 -23.73
CA GLN A 224 -11.91 9.51 -23.69
C GLN A 224 -10.41 9.80 -23.84
N LEU A 225 -9.54 9.01 -23.20
CA LEU A 225 -8.09 9.11 -23.34
C LEU A 225 -7.62 8.84 -24.79
N GLU A 226 -8.22 7.88 -25.48
CA GLU A 226 -7.92 7.58 -26.88
C GLU A 226 -8.36 8.69 -27.83
N ASN A 227 -9.54 9.29 -27.58
CA ASN A 227 -10.08 10.33 -28.43
C ASN A 227 -9.34 11.66 -28.27
N ASP A 228 -9.06 12.07 -27.04
CA ASP A 228 -8.36 13.32 -26.71
C ASP A 228 -7.68 13.18 -25.34
N PHE A 229 -6.42 12.74 -25.38
CA PHE A 229 -5.64 12.40 -24.20
C PHE A 229 -5.53 13.56 -23.19
N GLU A 230 -5.22 14.77 -23.65
CA GLU A 230 -5.02 15.92 -22.77
C GLU A 230 -6.34 16.40 -22.16
N LYS A 231 -7.42 16.46 -22.97
CA LYS A 231 -8.75 16.80 -22.45
C LYS A 231 -9.28 15.78 -21.46
N ALA A 232 -9.02 14.48 -21.69
CA ALA A 232 -9.37 13.43 -20.76
C ALA A 232 -8.61 13.55 -19.43
N LEU A 233 -7.32 13.90 -19.47
CA LEU A 233 -6.53 14.16 -18.26
C LEU A 233 -7.05 15.38 -17.50
N LEU A 234 -7.45 16.47 -18.16
CA LEU A 234 -8.08 17.60 -17.47
C LEU A 234 -9.41 17.23 -16.81
N LYS A 235 -10.13 16.25 -17.34
CA LYS A 235 -11.38 15.72 -16.77
C LYS A 235 -11.14 14.72 -15.64
N TYR A 236 -10.06 13.94 -15.70
CA TYR A 236 -9.64 12.98 -14.68
C TYR A 236 -8.19 13.25 -14.25
N PRO A 237 -7.93 14.38 -13.57
CA PRO A 237 -6.57 14.84 -13.31
C PRO A 237 -5.62 13.87 -12.61
N PRO A 238 -6.09 12.99 -11.71
CA PRO A 238 -5.20 12.06 -11.04
C PRO A 238 -4.54 11.03 -11.95
N VAL A 239 -5.18 10.67 -13.07
CA VAL A 239 -4.73 9.58 -13.96
C VAL A 239 -3.33 9.86 -14.49
N GLY A 240 -2.47 8.83 -14.47
CA GLY A 240 -1.11 8.93 -15.00
C GLY A 240 -0.18 9.80 -14.15
N GLY A 241 -0.25 9.68 -12.83
CA GLY A 241 0.61 10.38 -11.89
C GLY A 241 0.23 11.84 -11.73
N LEU A 242 -1.04 12.12 -11.41
CA LEU A 242 -1.56 13.49 -11.29
C LEU A 242 -1.43 14.28 -12.62
N GLY A 243 -1.50 13.58 -13.75
CA GLY A 243 -1.18 14.09 -15.07
C GLY A 243 -1.96 15.35 -15.48
N GLY A 244 -3.25 15.44 -15.16
CA GLY A 244 -4.03 16.64 -15.48
C GLY A 244 -3.59 17.86 -14.68
N TYR A 245 -3.20 17.70 -13.42
CA TYR A 245 -2.66 18.79 -12.60
C TYR A 245 -1.31 19.27 -13.12
N LEU A 246 -0.46 18.34 -13.57
CA LEU A 246 0.82 18.67 -14.22
C LEU A 246 0.62 19.48 -15.52
N LEU A 247 -0.41 19.13 -16.31
CA LEU A 247 -0.75 19.87 -17.55
C LEU A 247 -1.28 21.28 -17.28
N VAL A 248 -2.01 21.49 -16.17
CA VAL A 248 -2.49 22.83 -15.77
C VAL A 248 -1.33 23.73 -15.32
N GLY A 249 -0.33 23.17 -14.64
CA GLY A 249 0.84 23.91 -14.16
C GLY A 249 0.57 24.85 -12.98
N GLY A 250 1.38 25.90 -12.84
CA GLY A 250 1.18 26.93 -11.80
C GLY A 250 1.44 26.41 -10.38
N LYS A 251 0.41 26.43 -9.52
CA LYS A 251 0.53 25.94 -8.13
C LYS A 251 0.94 24.46 -8.09
N TYR A 252 0.53 23.68 -9.09
CA TYR A 252 0.85 22.25 -9.17
C TYR A 252 2.30 21.99 -9.56
N GLU A 253 2.89 22.77 -10.47
CA GLU A 253 4.33 22.65 -10.77
C GLU A 253 5.20 23.02 -9.57
N SER A 254 4.75 23.99 -8.77
CA SER A 254 5.45 24.38 -7.53
C SER A 254 5.41 23.27 -6.49
N ALA A 255 4.30 22.52 -6.41
CA ALA A 255 4.09 21.45 -5.44
C ALA A 255 4.64 20.09 -5.88
N LEU A 256 4.42 19.72 -7.15
CA LEU A 256 4.70 18.40 -7.73
C LEU A 256 6.00 18.36 -8.54
N GLY A 257 6.61 19.51 -8.79
CA GLY A 257 7.76 19.63 -9.68
C GLY A 257 7.39 19.93 -11.12
N SER A 258 8.39 20.39 -11.88
CA SER A 258 8.23 20.74 -13.30
C SER A 258 8.76 19.64 -14.20
N ARG A 259 8.48 19.72 -15.50
CA ARG A 259 9.03 18.77 -16.49
C ARG A 259 10.57 18.71 -16.50
N LYS A 260 11.24 19.78 -16.07
CA LYS A 260 12.71 19.85 -15.96
C LYS A 260 13.24 19.31 -14.62
N ASN A 261 12.38 19.26 -13.61
CA ASN A 261 12.71 18.80 -12.26
C ASN A 261 11.58 17.89 -11.76
N ASP A 262 11.57 16.66 -12.25
CA ASP A 262 10.57 15.64 -11.93
C ASP A 262 10.88 14.97 -10.59
N LYS A 263 10.92 15.78 -9.52
CA LYS A 263 11.37 15.39 -8.18
C LYS A 263 10.66 14.15 -7.64
N TYR A 264 9.38 13.99 -7.97
CA TYR A 264 8.53 12.90 -7.49
C TYR A 264 8.21 11.86 -8.58
N GLY A 265 8.84 11.96 -9.77
CA GLY A 265 8.66 11.00 -10.86
C GLY A 265 7.30 11.06 -11.58
N LEU A 266 6.45 12.03 -11.26
CA LEU A 266 5.08 12.14 -11.75
C LEU A 266 5.02 12.47 -13.26
N TRP A 267 5.98 13.24 -13.79
CA TRP A 267 6.09 13.43 -15.24
C TRP A 267 6.50 12.15 -15.96
N ASN A 268 7.36 11.32 -15.34
CA ASN A 268 7.67 9.99 -15.86
C ASN A 268 6.44 9.06 -15.86
N CYS A 269 5.59 9.15 -14.84
CA CYS A 269 4.31 8.42 -14.78
C CYS A 269 3.40 8.81 -15.95
N LEU A 270 3.22 10.12 -16.17
CA LEU A 270 2.41 10.65 -17.28
C LEU A 270 2.97 10.22 -18.65
N LYS A 271 4.29 10.30 -18.82
CA LYS A 271 4.98 9.85 -20.03
C LYS A 271 4.80 8.35 -20.25
N THR A 272 4.85 7.55 -19.19
CA THR A 272 4.66 6.10 -19.26
C THR A 272 3.23 5.78 -19.68
N LEU A 273 2.22 6.40 -19.04
CA LEU A 273 0.83 6.25 -19.46
C LEU A 273 0.64 6.58 -20.94
N ARG A 274 1.17 7.72 -21.40
CA ARG A 274 1.05 8.15 -22.82
C ARG A 274 1.68 7.15 -23.80
N LYS A 275 2.74 6.45 -23.39
CA LYS A 275 3.48 5.51 -24.25
C LYS A 275 2.91 4.09 -24.22
N LEU A 276 2.45 3.63 -23.05
CA LEU A 276 1.88 2.31 -22.89
C LEU A 276 0.43 2.30 -23.38
N ASP A 277 0.05 1.20 -24.04
CA ASP A 277 -1.32 0.93 -24.51
C ASP A 277 -2.02 2.11 -25.22
N ASN A 278 -1.24 2.90 -25.97
CA ASN A 278 -1.69 4.09 -26.69
C ASN A 278 -2.38 5.14 -25.79
N GLY A 279 -1.91 5.32 -24.55
CA GLY A 279 -2.47 6.33 -23.63
C GLY A 279 -3.61 5.82 -22.75
N LYS A 280 -3.98 4.53 -22.86
CA LYS A 280 -4.99 3.91 -22.00
C LYS A 280 -4.40 3.38 -20.71
N VAL A 281 -5.29 3.14 -19.74
CA VAL A 281 -4.99 2.31 -18.58
C VAL A 281 -5.49 0.89 -18.84
N LYS A 282 -4.57 -0.06 -18.97
CA LYS A 282 -4.88 -1.48 -19.19
C LYS A 282 -4.43 -2.34 -17.99
N PRO A 283 -5.31 -2.56 -17.00
CA PRO A 283 -4.96 -3.33 -15.81
C PRO A 283 -4.95 -4.84 -16.08
N TYR A 284 -4.07 -5.54 -15.35
CA TYR A 284 -3.94 -7.00 -15.35
C TYR A 284 -4.28 -7.54 -13.96
N LYS A 285 -5.37 -8.32 -13.83
CA LYS A 285 -5.82 -8.86 -12.53
C LYS A 285 -4.72 -9.70 -11.88
N GLU A 286 -4.06 -10.52 -12.68
CA GLU A 286 -3.00 -11.44 -12.28
C GLU A 286 -1.75 -10.70 -11.84
N LEU A 287 -1.43 -9.57 -12.48
CA LEU A 287 -0.33 -8.70 -12.05
C LEU A 287 -0.61 -8.10 -10.69
N GLY A 288 -1.82 -7.55 -10.48
CA GLY A 288 -2.21 -6.98 -9.19
C GLY A 288 -2.14 -8.01 -8.07
N LYS A 289 -2.64 -9.23 -8.33
CA LYS A 289 -2.55 -10.35 -7.38
C LYS A 289 -1.10 -10.71 -7.07
N MET A 290 -0.26 -10.87 -8.11
CA MET A 290 1.16 -11.17 -7.95
C MET A 290 1.86 -10.14 -7.07
N ILE A 291 1.62 -8.84 -7.29
CA ILE A 291 2.20 -7.75 -6.50
C ILE A 291 1.80 -7.86 -5.02
N ILE A 292 0.49 -7.99 -4.76
CA ILE A 292 -0.06 -8.09 -3.41
C ILE A 292 0.54 -9.29 -2.67
N ASP A 293 0.54 -10.46 -3.31
CA ASP A 293 1.08 -11.71 -2.74
C ASP A 293 2.58 -11.56 -2.43
N MET A 294 3.36 -10.96 -3.34
CA MET A 294 4.79 -10.71 -3.12
C MET A 294 5.06 -9.79 -1.92
N ILE A 295 4.31 -8.68 -1.79
CA ILE A 295 4.46 -7.76 -0.66
C ILE A 295 4.15 -8.47 0.66
N ILE A 296 3.03 -9.21 0.70
CA ILE A 296 2.62 -9.99 1.87
C ILE A 296 3.71 -10.99 2.25
N ASP A 297 4.25 -11.74 1.28
CA ASP A 297 5.26 -12.76 1.53
C ASP A 297 6.59 -12.17 2.02
N ILE A 298 7.04 -11.08 1.42
CA ILE A 298 8.28 -10.40 1.83
C ILE A 298 8.17 -9.90 3.27
N TYR A 299 7.11 -9.17 3.61
CA TYR A 299 6.95 -8.67 4.97
C TYR A 299 6.68 -9.78 5.98
N THR A 300 5.93 -10.83 5.60
CA THR A 300 5.77 -12.03 6.44
C THR A 300 7.14 -12.63 6.79
N GLN A 301 8.04 -12.79 5.82
CA GLN A 301 9.39 -13.30 6.07
C GLN A 301 10.20 -12.38 6.99
N ILE A 302 10.14 -11.06 6.77
CA ILE A 302 10.83 -10.08 7.62
C ILE A 302 10.33 -10.18 9.06
N LEU A 303 9.02 -10.18 9.30
CA LEU A 303 8.46 -10.25 10.65
C LEU A 303 8.77 -11.58 11.34
N LEU A 304 8.78 -12.71 10.61
CA LEU A 304 9.10 -14.01 11.20
C LEU A 304 10.59 -14.18 11.54
N GLN A 305 11.48 -13.40 10.92
CA GLN A 305 12.93 -13.45 11.16
C GLN A 305 13.40 -12.51 12.29
N ASN A 306 12.52 -11.62 12.77
CA ASN A 306 12.85 -10.53 13.69
C ASN A 306 12.01 -10.55 14.96
#